data_AF-A0A855QBX2-F1
#
_entry.id   AF-A0A855QBX2-F1
#
_cell.length_a   1.000
_cell.length_b   1.000
_cell.length_c   1.000
_cell.angle_alpha   90.00
_cell.angle_beta   90.00
_cell.angle_gamma   90.00
#
_symmetry.space_group_name_H-M   'P 1'
#
loop_
_entity.id
_entity.type
_entity.pdbx_description
1 polymer ?
#
loop_
_entity_poly.entity_id
_entity_poly.type
_entity_poly.pdbx_seq_one_letter_code
_entity_poly.pdbx_strand_id
1 'polypeptide(L)'
;MAQALLDNYAAFKGRWPSRSVTRQSLQKMADQPLTGNPEKDAMIRLAKEVLRRPALVQAFDRNGDGLFSKKEIRSVVRSDNPLKLYDDKQLVQEMLNHFDALKGSYFNRTIKLSDLSTRASQPLTGNLFNDHLIQLSRAVLARPDLKEIMDHKFSWLRDGKVSRQGLLALLG
;
A
#
# COMPACT_ATOMS: atom_id res chain seq x y z
N MET A 1 -2.60 -15.42 8.47
CA MET A 1 -1.30 -14.81 8.85
C MET A 1 -1.38 -13.31 9.02
N ALA A 2 -1.57 -12.51 7.97
CA ALA A 2 -1.69 -11.05 8.12
C ALA A 2 -2.84 -10.64 9.06
N GLN A 3 -3.96 -11.38 9.03
CA GLN A 3 -5.04 -11.26 10.03
C GLN A 3 -4.53 -11.53 11.47
N ALA A 4 -3.78 -12.61 11.69
CA ALA A 4 -3.21 -12.91 13.00
C ALA A 4 -2.21 -11.84 13.49
N LEU A 5 -1.46 -11.21 12.59
CA LEU A 5 -0.62 -10.06 12.93
C LEU A 5 -1.46 -8.85 13.36
N LEU A 6 -2.57 -8.60 12.68
CA LEU A 6 -3.52 -7.53 13.03
C LEU A 6 -4.17 -7.77 14.39
N ASP A 7 -4.61 -9.01 14.65
CA ASP A 7 -5.28 -9.40 15.89
C ASP A 7 -4.32 -9.31 17.09
N ASN A 8 -3.07 -9.69 16.88
CA ASN A 8 -2.02 -9.68 17.90
C ASN A 8 -1.11 -8.44 17.82
N TYR A 9 -1.54 -7.37 17.15
CA TYR A 9 -0.71 -6.18 16.89
C TYR A 9 0.03 -5.66 18.12
N ALA A 10 -0.62 -5.69 19.28
CA ALA A 10 -0.04 -5.21 20.52
C ALA A 10 1.21 -5.98 20.96
N ALA A 11 1.29 -7.28 20.69
CA ALA A 11 2.41 -8.14 21.03
C ALA A 11 3.68 -7.83 20.20
N PHE A 12 3.49 -7.23 19.02
CA PHE A 12 4.59 -6.92 18.10
C PHE A 12 5.03 -5.46 18.14
N LYS A 13 4.42 -4.61 18.98
CA LYS A 13 4.82 -3.20 19.08
C LYS A 13 6.25 -3.07 19.59
N GLY A 14 7.02 -2.18 18.97
CA GLY A 14 8.30 -1.74 19.51
C GLY A 14 8.15 -1.03 20.87
N ARG A 15 9.27 -0.94 21.62
CA ARG A 15 9.34 -0.04 22.78
C ARG A 15 9.21 1.42 22.31
N TRP A 16 8.92 2.31 23.25
CA TRP A 16 8.90 3.76 23.03
C TRP A 16 10.13 4.21 22.22
N PRO A 17 10.00 5.09 21.21
CA PRO A 17 8.86 5.99 20.96
C PRO A 17 7.78 5.51 19.98
N SER A 18 8.05 4.56 19.09
CA SER A 18 7.21 4.38 17.89
C SER A 18 5.80 3.83 18.16
N ARG A 19 5.56 3.17 19.32
CA ARG A 19 4.27 2.56 19.73
C ARG A 19 3.57 1.75 18.61
N SER A 20 4.33 1.32 17.61
CA SER A 20 3.87 0.69 16.38
C SER A 20 4.68 -0.55 16.11
N VAL A 21 4.17 -1.42 15.25
CA VAL A 21 4.94 -2.54 14.73
C VAL A 21 5.96 -1.96 13.75
N THR A 22 7.19 -2.45 13.80
CA THR A 22 8.25 -2.07 12.85
C THR A 22 8.93 -3.36 12.36
N ARG A 23 9.70 -3.27 11.28
CA ARG A 23 10.54 -4.39 10.85
C ARG A 23 11.45 -4.87 11.98
N GLN A 24 12.01 -3.94 12.76
CA GLN A 24 12.89 -4.25 13.89
C GLN A 24 12.14 -4.96 15.03
N SER A 25 10.92 -4.53 15.37
CA SER A 25 10.16 -5.19 16.44
C SER A 25 9.71 -6.60 16.05
N LEU A 26 9.37 -6.81 14.77
CA LEU A 26 9.14 -8.15 14.22
C LEU A 26 10.41 -9.01 14.25
N GLN A 27 11.55 -8.47 13.84
CA GLN A 27 12.83 -9.18 13.87
C GLN A 27 13.17 -9.62 15.30
N LYS A 28 13.03 -8.70 16.26
CA LYS A 28 13.25 -9.00 17.68
C LYS A 28 12.36 -10.13 18.21
N MET A 29 11.11 -10.24 17.73
CA MET A 29 10.23 -11.35 18.10
C MET A 29 10.64 -12.64 17.38
N ALA A 30 10.99 -12.56 16.10
CA ALA A 30 11.42 -13.69 15.30
C ALA A 30 12.74 -14.31 15.80
N ASP A 31 13.64 -13.51 16.36
CA ASP A 31 14.94 -13.98 16.86
C ASP A 31 14.84 -14.72 18.21
N GLN A 32 13.68 -14.69 18.87
CA GLN A 32 13.50 -15.40 20.14
C GLN A 32 13.50 -16.92 19.93
N PRO A 33 14.13 -17.68 20.85
CA PRO A 33 13.95 -19.12 20.90
C PRO A 33 12.51 -19.44 21.31
N LEU A 34 12.02 -20.61 20.89
CA LEU A 34 10.74 -21.13 21.40
C LEU A 34 10.86 -21.34 22.92
N THR A 35 9.82 -20.96 23.65
CA THR A 35 9.83 -20.93 25.11
C THR A 35 8.97 -22.02 25.73
N GLY A 36 8.31 -22.85 24.92
CA GLY A 36 7.35 -23.86 25.38
C GLY A 36 5.99 -23.29 25.80
N ASN A 37 5.81 -21.96 25.71
CA ASN A 37 4.51 -21.32 25.90
C ASN A 37 3.83 -21.25 24.52
N PRO A 38 2.66 -21.89 24.32
CA PRO A 38 2.02 -21.98 23.00
C PRO A 38 1.70 -20.62 22.37
N GLU A 39 1.23 -19.64 23.16
CA GLU A 39 0.88 -18.32 22.65
C GLU A 39 2.12 -17.54 22.20
N LYS A 40 3.17 -17.55 23.02
CA LYS A 40 4.44 -16.89 22.69
C LYS A 40 5.12 -17.54 21.48
N ASP A 41 5.13 -18.87 21.43
CA ASP A 41 5.68 -19.63 20.31
C ASP A 41 4.92 -19.38 19.02
N ALA A 42 3.59 -19.20 19.08
CA ALA A 42 2.79 -18.79 17.93
C ALA A 42 3.19 -17.38 17.44
N MET A 43 3.46 -16.43 18.33
CA MET A 43 3.91 -15.09 17.96
C MET A 43 5.31 -15.10 17.32
N ILE A 44 6.24 -15.90 17.85
CA ILE A 44 7.58 -16.08 17.27
C ILE A 44 7.49 -16.66 15.85
N ARG A 45 6.69 -17.72 15.66
CA ARG A 45 6.48 -18.34 14.34
C ARG A 45 5.81 -17.37 13.36
N LEU A 46 4.83 -16.60 13.82
CA LEU A 46 4.16 -15.59 13.02
C LEU A 46 5.13 -14.50 12.54
N ALA A 47 5.99 -13.98 13.43
CA ALA A 47 7.00 -12.98 13.06
C ALA A 47 7.98 -13.53 12.01
N LYS A 48 8.49 -14.75 12.21
CA LYS A 48 9.38 -15.43 11.24
C LYS A 48 8.73 -15.54 9.87
N GLU A 49 7.47 -15.94 9.82
CA GLU A 49 6.76 -16.16 8.58
C GLU A 49 6.38 -14.85 7.85
N VAL A 50 6.06 -13.78 8.59
CA VAL A 50 5.88 -12.45 8.01
C VAL A 50 7.19 -11.96 7.37
N LEU A 51 8.32 -12.09 8.07
CA LEU A 51 9.63 -11.63 7.57
C LEU A 51 10.14 -12.44 6.37
N ARG A 52 9.70 -13.68 6.19
CA ARG A 52 9.98 -14.49 4.98
C ARG A 52 9.25 -14.01 3.74
N ARG A 53 8.33 -13.05 3.87
CA ARG A 53 7.49 -12.54 2.78
C ARG A 53 7.83 -11.06 2.53
N PRO A 54 8.90 -10.75 1.77
CA PRO A 54 9.36 -9.37 1.60
C PRO A 54 8.29 -8.45 1.00
N ALA A 55 7.51 -8.92 0.02
CA ALA A 55 6.40 -8.16 -0.56
C ALA A 55 5.30 -7.83 0.47
N LEU A 56 5.06 -8.72 1.45
CA LEU A 56 4.11 -8.47 2.52
C LEU A 56 4.63 -7.43 3.51
N VAL A 57 5.91 -7.53 3.87
CA VAL A 57 6.58 -6.55 4.75
C VAL A 57 6.57 -5.17 4.09
N GLN A 58 6.89 -5.10 2.80
CA GLN A 58 6.83 -3.87 2.00
C GLN A 58 5.41 -3.30 1.93
N ALA A 59 4.38 -4.13 1.75
CA ALA A 59 2.99 -3.69 1.76
C ALA A 59 2.52 -3.14 3.12
N PHE A 60 3.10 -3.61 4.23
CA PHE A 60 2.84 -3.07 5.56
C PHE A 60 3.54 -1.72 5.79
N ASP A 61 4.60 -1.45 5.05
CA ASP A 61 5.40 -0.21 5.04
C ASP A 61 5.17 0.59 3.76
N ARG A 62 3.90 0.69 3.31
CA ARG A 62 3.60 1.14 1.94
C ARG A 62 4.06 2.56 1.63
N ASN A 63 4.17 3.43 2.64
CA ASN A 63 4.65 4.81 2.51
C ASN A 63 6.16 4.93 2.80
N GLY A 64 6.82 3.86 3.28
CA GLY A 64 8.25 3.81 3.57
C GLY A 64 8.68 4.53 4.83
N ASP A 65 7.78 4.78 5.79
CA ASP A 65 8.11 5.43 7.07
C ASP A 65 8.69 4.46 8.13
N GLY A 66 8.75 3.16 7.82
CA GLY A 66 9.26 2.10 8.69
C GLY A 66 8.28 1.66 9.79
N LEU A 67 7.05 2.20 9.79
CA LEU A 67 5.99 1.94 10.75
C LEU A 67 4.87 1.14 10.09
N PHE A 68 4.57 -0.03 10.64
CA PHE A 68 3.51 -0.88 10.12
C PHE A 68 2.25 -0.56 10.89
N SER A 69 1.47 0.41 10.45
CA SER A 69 0.28 0.84 11.19
C SER A 69 -0.83 -0.22 11.13
N LYS A 70 -1.73 -0.22 12.13
CA LYS A 70 -2.95 -1.05 12.07
C LYS A 70 -3.77 -0.78 10.81
N LYS A 71 -3.78 0.45 10.30
CA LYS A 71 -4.52 0.86 9.11
C LYS A 71 -3.95 0.18 7.86
N GLU A 72 -2.63 0.15 7.71
CA GLU A 72 -1.93 -0.54 6.62
C GLU A 72 -2.16 -2.04 6.62
N ILE A 73 -1.90 -2.68 7.76
CA ILE A 73 -2.07 -4.13 7.88
C ILE A 73 -3.54 -4.50 7.59
N ARG A 74 -4.50 -3.75 8.13
CA ARG A 74 -5.93 -3.95 7.84
C ARG A 74 -6.25 -3.78 6.37
N SER A 75 -5.67 -2.80 5.70
CA SER A 75 -5.85 -2.56 4.26
C SER A 75 -5.41 -3.77 3.44
N VAL A 76 -4.23 -4.34 3.75
CA VAL A 76 -3.72 -5.53 3.06
C VAL A 76 -4.59 -6.76 3.34
N VAL A 77 -5.04 -6.91 4.59
CA VAL A 77 -5.86 -8.05 5.02
C VAL A 77 -7.25 -8.05 4.38
N ARG A 78 -7.91 -6.89 4.32
CA ARG A 78 -9.30 -6.78 3.87
C ARG A 78 -9.47 -6.57 2.38
N SER A 79 -8.40 -6.24 1.66
CA SER A 79 -8.46 -6.01 0.23
C SER A 79 -8.46 -7.32 -0.57
N ASP A 80 -9.37 -7.39 -1.53
CA ASP A 80 -9.44 -8.37 -2.62
C ASP A 80 -8.72 -7.90 -3.89
N ASN A 81 -8.22 -6.65 -3.90
CA ASN A 81 -7.52 -6.08 -5.04
C ASN A 81 -6.18 -6.81 -5.27
N PRO A 82 -5.86 -7.21 -6.52
CA PRO A 82 -4.60 -7.89 -6.83
C PRO A 82 -3.35 -7.05 -6.51
N LEU A 83 -3.47 -5.72 -6.49
CA LEU A 83 -2.39 -4.78 -6.19
C LEU A 83 -2.26 -4.46 -4.69
N LYS A 84 -2.95 -5.17 -3.80
CA LYS A 84 -2.92 -4.90 -2.35
C LYS A 84 -1.54 -5.03 -1.70
N LEU A 85 -0.62 -5.75 -2.33
CA LEU A 85 0.76 -5.91 -1.86
C LEU A 85 1.72 -4.85 -2.43
N TYR A 86 1.25 -3.98 -3.31
CA TYR A 86 2.10 -2.94 -3.90
C TYR A 86 2.32 -1.84 -2.87
N ASP A 87 3.54 -1.36 -2.70
CA ASP A 87 3.78 -0.10 -1.99
C ASP A 87 3.36 1.12 -2.85
N ASP A 88 3.48 2.31 -2.29
CA ASP A 88 3.07 3.54 -2.97
C ASP A 88 3.93 3.82 -4.21
N LYS A 89 5.23 3.49 -4.17
CA LYS A 89 6.13 3.66 -5.32
C LYS A 89 5.76 2.74 -6.47
N GLN A 90 5.41 1.49 -6.17
CA GLN A 90 4.96 0.52 -7.16
C GLN A 90 3.63 0.96 -7.80
N LEU A 91 2.68 1.49 -7.01
CA LEU A 91 1.45 2.05 -7.58
C LEU A 91 1.71 3.29 -8.46
N VAL A 92 2.61 4.18 -8.04
CA VAL A 92 3.02 5.34 -8.84
C VAL A 92 3.66 4.89 -10.16
N GLN A 93 4.52 3.87 -10.13
CA GLN A 93 5.14 3.31 -11.32
C GLN A 93 4.08 2.71 -12.26
N GLU A 94 3.10 1.97 -11.73
CA GLU A 94 1.98 1.45 -12.52
C GLU A 94 1.13 2.57 -13.15
N MET A 95 0.88 3.65 -12.40
CA MET A 95 0.21 4.84 -12.93
C MET A 95 1.01 5.50 -14.06
N LEU A 96 2.33 5.53 -13.97
CA LEU A 96 3.21 6.04 -15.04
C LEU A 96 3.18 5.15 -16.29
N ASN A 97 3.26 3.83 -16.09
CA ASN A 97 3.20 2.85 -17.18
C ASN A 97 1.88 2.96 -17.96
N HIS A 98 0.79 3.29 -17.26
CA HIS A 98 -0.55 3.42 -17.85
C HIS A 98 -1.05 4.86 -17.98
N PHE A 99 -0.15 5.84 -17.90
CA PHE A 99 -0.53 7.26 -17.81
C PHE A 99 -1.44 7.71 -18.96
N ASP A 100 -1.12 7.31 -20.18
CA ASP A 100 -1.88 7.72 -21.37
C ASP A 100 -3.27 7.09 -21.44
N ALA A 101 -3.43 5.88 -20.90
CA ALA A 101 -4.74 5.23 -20.78
C ALA A 101 -5.56 5.83 -19.63
N LEU A 102 -4.90 6.20 -18.53
CA LEU A 102 -5.54 6.78 -17.36
C LEU A 102 -6.01 8.22 -17.59
N LYS A 103 -5.26 9.03 -18.36
CA LYS A 103 -5.67 10.40 -18.72
C LYS A 103 -6.80 10.45 -19.75
N GLY A 104 -7.16 9.32 -20.35
CA GLY A 104 -8.22 9.20 -21.35
C GLY A 104 -7.82 9.84 -22.68
N SER A 105 -8.34 11.04 -22.96
CA SER A 105 -8.13 11.70 -24.25
C SER A 105 -6.65 12.01 -24.52
N TYR A 106 -6.23 11.90 -25.78
CA TYR A 106 -4.88 12.26 -26.22
C TYR A 106 -4.52 13.71 -25.87
N PHE A 107 -5.50 14.63 -25.95
CA PHE A 107 -5.30 16.05 -25.65
C PHE A 107 -5.13 16.35 -24.16
N ASN A 108 -5.52 15.44 -23.26
CA ASN A 108 -5.32 15.62 -21.84
C ASN A 108 -3.83 15.46 -21.51
N ARG A 109 -3.29 16.39 -20.72
CA ARG A 109 -1.88 16.36 -20.26
C ARG A 109 -1.70 15.75 -18.87
N THR A 110 -2.81 15.49 -18.17
CA THR A 110 -2.85 15.03 -16.78
C THR A 110 -3.95 13.99 -16.61
N ILE A 111 -3.76 13.09 -15.65
CA ILE A 111 -4.85 12.24 -15.16
C ILE A 111 -5.71 13.08 -14.22
N LYS A 112 -7.03 13.11 -14.42
CA LYS A 112 -7.94 13.77 -13.48
C LYS A 112 -8.35 12.79 -12.38
N LEU A 113 -8.33 13.23 -11.12
CA LEU A 113 -8.79 12.41 -9.99
C LEU A 113 -10.28 12.06 -10.12
N SER A 114 -11.08 12.90 -10.77
CA SER A 114 -12.47 12.60 -11.13
C SER A 114 -12.57 11.37 -12.02
N ASP A 115 -11.77 11.30 -13.08
CA ASP A 115 -11.81 10.23 -14.07
C ASP A 115 -11.31 8.92 -13.45
N LEU A 116 -10.30 9.03 -12.58
CA LEU A 116 -9.80 7.94 -11.71
C LEU A 116 -10.89 7.40 -10.80
N SER A 117 -11.67 8.29 -10.16
CA SER A 117 -12.79 7.94 -9.28
C SER A 117 -13.94 7.27 -10.05
N THR A 118 -14.30 7.82 -11.20
CA THR A 118 -15.29 7.21 -12.11
C THR A 118 -14.84 5.81 -12.50
N ARG A 119 -13.58 5.63 -12.90
CA ARG A 119 -13.04 4.33 -13.29
C ARG A 119 -13.05 3.33 -12.14
N ALA A 120 -12.60 3.72 -10.94
CA ALA A 120 -12.60 2.84 -9.77
C ALA A 120 -13.99 2.31 -9.40
N SER A 121 -15.03 3.07 -9.75
CA SER A 121 -16.44 2.75 -9.48
C SER A 121 -17.05 1.80 -10.52
N GLN A 122 -16.37 1.56 -11.64
CA GLN A 122 -16.85 0.64 -12.68
C GLN A 122 -16.76 -0.81 -12.21
N PRO A 123 -17.70 -1.69 -12.62
CA PRO A 123 -17.55 -3.13 -12.45
C PRO A 123 -16.38 -3.66 -13.30
N LEU A 124 -15.86 -4.83 -12.95
CA LEU A 124 -14.93 -5.53 -13.83
C LEU A 124 -15.66 -5.93 -15.11
N THR A 125 -14.96 -5.73 -16.23
CA THR A 125 -15.46 -5.88 -17.59
C THR A 125 -15.11 -7.23 -18.20
N GLY A 126 -14.21 -7.99 -17.58
CA GLY A 126 -13.64 -9.22 -18.13
C GLY A 126 -12.49 -8.98 -19.12
N ASN A 127 -12.25 -7.73 -19.52
CA ASN A 127 -11.07 -7.36 -20.31
C ASN A 127 -9.90 -7.08 -19.36
N LEU A 128 -8.84 -7.89 -19.45
CA LEU A 128 -7.69 -7.82 -18.55
C LEU A 128 -7.06 -6.43 -18.44
N PHE A 129 -6.96 -5.70 -19.55
CA PHE A 129 -6.37 -4.36 -19.56
C PHE A 129 -7.26 -3.34 -18.85
N ASN A 130 -8.55 -3.31 -19.18
CA ASN A 130 -9.50 -2.40 -18.52
C ASN A 130 -9.65 -2.73 -17.04
N ASP A 131 -9.72 -4.01 -16.70
CA ASP A 131 -9.83 -4.50 -15.34
C ASP A 131 -8.59 -4.12 -14.53
N HIS A 132 -7.39 -4.20 -15.12
CA HIS A 132 -6.17 -3.69 -14.50
C HIS A 132 -6.26 -2.18 -14.20
N LEU A 133 -6.72 -1.35 -15.15
CA LEU A 133 -6.86 0.08 -14.92
C LEU A 133 -7.90 0.41 -13.83
N ILE A 134 -8.99 -0.37 -13.75
CA ILE A 134 -10.00 -0.28 -12.68
C ILE A 134 -9.37 -0.64 -11.33
N GLN A 135 -8.65 -1.75 -11.25
CA GLN A 135 -8.00 -2.20 -10.01
C GLN A 135 -6.89 -1.24 -9.57
N LEU A 136 -6.09 -0.71 -10.50
CA LEU A 136 -5.09 0.33 -10.23
C LEU A 136 -5.77 1.57 -9.65
N SER A 137 -6.88 1.99 -10.26
CA SER A 137 -7.64 3.15 -9.79
C SER A 137 -8.21 2.97 -8.39
N ARG A 138 -8.74 1.78 -8.08
CA ARG A 138 -9.20 1.41 -6.74
C ARG A 138 -8.05 1.38 -5.73
N ALA A 139 -6.92 0.80 -6.10
CA ALA A 139 -5.76 0.65 -5.22
C ALA A 139 -5.19 2.02 -4.80
N VAL A 140 -5.12 2.95 -5.75
CA VAL A 140 -4.65 4.32 -5.54
C VAL A 140 -5.64 5.11 -4.67
N LEU A 141 -6.94 5.07 -4.98
CA LEU A 141 -7.94 5.85 -4.24
C LEU A 141 -8.20 5.32 -2.83
N ALA A 142 -7.89 4.05 -2.55
CA ALA A 142 -7.91 3.48 -1.20
C ALA A 142 -6.79 4.05 -0.29
N ARG A 143 -5.86 4.83 -0.84
CA ARG A 143 -4.70 5.40 -0.14
C ARG A 143 -4.80 6.93 -0.14
N PRO A 144 -5.48 7.52 0.86
CA PRO A 144 -5.71 8.97 0.90
C PRO A 144 -4.40 9.76 0.94
N ASP A 145 -3.38 9.26 1.64
CA ASP A 145 -2.08 9.91 1.78
C ASP A 145 -1.35 9.97 0.41
N LEU A 146 -1.33 8.85 -0.33
CA LEU A 146 -0.81 8.81 -1.70
C LEU A 146 -1.60 9.73 -2.64
N LYS A 147 -2.93 9.70 -2.57
CA LYS A 147 -3.81 10.56 -3.36
C LYS A 147 -3.49 12.05 -3.14
N GLU A 148 -3.35 12.46 -1.89
CA GLU A 148 -3.02 13.84 -1.53
C GLU A 148 -1.63 14.23 -2.05
N ILE A 149 -0.63 13.38 -1.87
CA ILE A 149 0.74 13.63 -2.33
C ILE A 149 0.81 13.81 -3.85
N MET A 150 0.11 12.97 -4.62
CA MET A 150 0.06 13.07 -6.08
C MET A 150 -0.62 14.36 -6.57
N ASP A 151 -1.63 14.85 -5.83
CA ASP A 151 -2.31 16.11 -6.13
C ASP A 151 -1.44 17.32 -5.72
N HIS A 152 -0.67 17.21 -4.63
CA HIS A 152 0.16 18.30 -4.09
C HIS A 152 1.47 18.55 -4.86
N LYS A 153 2.22 17.51 -5.26
CA LYS A 153 3.67 17.64 -5.58
C LYS A 153 4.00 18.59 -6.74
N PHE A 154 3.03 18.90 -7.62
CA PHE A 154 3.22 19.84 -8.73
C PHE A 154 2.03 20.78 -8.99
N SER A 155 0.96 20.72 -8.20
CA SER A 155 -0.20 21.60 -8.33
C SER A 155 -0.30 22.54 -7.13
N TRP A 156 -0.13 23.84 -7.37
CA TRP A 156 -0.28 24.88 -6.35
C TRP A 156 -1.72 24.99 -5.80
N LEU A 157 -2.69 24.29 -6.40
CA LEU A 157 -4.12 24.54 -6.19
C LEU A 157 -4.95 23.31 -5.77
N ARG A 158 -4.35 22.13 -5.53
CA ARG A 158 -5.13 20.86 -5.41
C ARG A 158 -6.17 20.77 -6.52
N ASP A 159 -5.70 20.96 -7.76
CA ASP A 159 -6.60 21.12 -8.90
C ASP A 159 -7.21 19.78 -9.37
N GLY A 160 -6.98 18.71 -8.60
CA GLY A 160 -7.52 17.39 -8.85
C GLY A 160 -6.83 16.68 -10.01
N LYS A 161 -5.58 17.04 -10.31
CA LYS A 161 -4.85 16.56 -11.48
C LYS A 161 -3.49 16.01 -11.11
N VAL A 162 -3.19 14.84 -11.68
CA VAL A 162 -1.92 14.15 -11.54
C VAL A 162 -1.14 14.28 -12.84
N SER A 163 0.03 14.91 -12.78
CA SER A 163 0.92 15.09 -13.93
C SER A 163 1.95 13.96 -14.00
N ARG A 164 2.45 13.67 -15.22
CA ARG A 164 3.51 12.67 -15.43
C ARG A 164 4.78 13.04 -14.67
N GLN A 165 5.13 14.33 -14.66
CA GLN A 165 6.27 14.85 -13.90
C GLN A 165 6.07 14.69 -12.38
N GLY A 166 4.85 14.91 -11.88
CA GLY A 166 4.52 14.71 -10.46
C GLY A 166 4.71 13.26 -10.04
N LEU A 167 4.24 12.31 -10.85
CA LEU A 167 4.46 10.88 -10.60
C LEU A 167 5.94 10.50 -10.66
N LEU A 168 6.69 10.98 -11.67
CA LEU A 168 8.14 10.73 -11.76
C LEU A 168 8.88 11.25 -10.53
N ALA A 169 8.49 12.43 -10.04
CA ALA A 169 9.08 13.01 -8.85
C ALA A 169 8.82 12.15 -7.59
N LEU A 170 7.73 11.36 -7.54
CA LEU A 170 7.44 10.47 -6.41
C LEU A 170 8.28 9.18 -6.39
N LEU A 171 8.97 8.89 -7.49
CA LEU A 171 9.87 7.73 -7.57
C LEU A 171 11.31 8.06 -7.19
N GLY A 172 11.73 9.32 -7.32
CA GLY A 172 13.02 9.84 -6.84
C GLY A 172 13.02 10.05 -5.34
#